data_AF-A0A150FWT9-F1
#
_entry.id   AF-A0A150FWT9-F1
#
_cell.length_a   1.000
_cell.length_b   1.000
_cell.length_c   1.000
_cell.angle_alpha   90.00
_cell.angle_beta   90.00
_cell.angle_gamma   90.00
#
_symmetry.space_group_name_H-M   'P 1'
#
loop_
_entity.id
_entity.type
_entity.pdbx_description
1 polymer ?
#
loop_
_entity_poly.entity_id
_entity_poly.type
_entity_poly.pdbx_seq_one_letter_code
_entity_poly.pdbx_strand_id
1 'polypeptide(L)'
;MAYLASLDPSKPRFCLCDVLFVDRTDTVRARLAAGLFERCAEWNGYGRALYPWTCGLSVGSAPPRDIHSISKLTALMAGADRLAILPRYFTRPAECFELEDLDRYDLAVALDSGILDEIRSAVMAEYPPGADRDYYLQRVCLLTTFSHYESDARVCLLTTFSHYESDAVLTRRGGFALLPAQLSGLLKTGAGGLQASKAIIDIPTPDLSAPDGATQWEAVVAALTLSTASLVKYLIDAYPENMPHYDPVD
;
A
#
# COMPACT_ATOMS: atom_id res chain seq x y z
N MET A 1 -14.22 -13.30 2.40
CA MET A 1 -14.67 -13.47 3.81
C MET A 1 -13.78 -14.36 4.68
N ALA A 2 -12.80 -15.11 4.13
CA ALA A 2 -12.00 -16.04 4.94
C ALA A 2 -10.72 -15.46 5.59
N TYR A 3 -10.17 -14.34 5.11
CA TYR A 3 -8.84 -13.84 5.52
C TYR A 3 -8.84 -13.11 6.89
N LEU A 4 -9.86 -12.29 7.18
CA LEU A 4 -9.96 -11.65 8.51
C LEU A 4 -10.61 -12.54 9.57
N ALA A 5 -11.23 -13.66 9.17
CA ALA A 5 -11.75 -14.66 10.09
C ALA A 5 -10.64 -15.55 10.69
N SER A 6 -9.42 -15.51 10.13
CA SER A 6 -8.24 -16.21 10.64
C SER A 6 -7.27 -15.29 11.39
N LEU A 7 -7.66 -14.04 11.69
CA LEU A 7 -6.90 -13.22 12.62
C LEU A 7 -6.94 -13.87 14.00
N ASP A 8 -5.77 -13.99 14.62
CA ASP A 8 -5.53 -14.71 15.86
C ASP A 8 -6.58 -14.35 16.94
N PRO A 9 -7.35 -15.33 17.47
CA PRO A 9 -8.32 -15.09 18.53
C PRO A 9 -7.70 -14.58 19.84
N SER A 10 -6.37 -14.55 19.95
CA SER A 10 -5.64 -13.99 21.09
C SER A 10 -5.52 -12.46 21.05
N LYS A 11 -5.70 -11.81 19.89
CA LYS A 11 -5.66 -10.33 19.80
C LYS A 11 -6.97 -9.74 20.37
N PRO A 12 -6.90 -8.80 21.34
CA PRO A 12 -8.09 -8.17 21.92
C PRO A 12 -8.90 -7.45 20.83
N ARG A 13 -10.23 -7.39 21.03
CA ARG A 13 -11.29 -6.96 20.09
C ARG A 13 -11.27 -5.46 19.73
N PHE A 14 -10.11 -4.95 19.38
CA PHE A 14 -9.85 -3.67 18.73
C PHE A 14 -8.93 -4.00 17.56
N CYS A 15 -9.50 -4.37 16.41
CA CYS A 15 -8.74 -4.81 15.24
C CYS A 15 -8.12 -3.60 14.55
N LEU A 16 -7.09 -3.04 15.19
CA LEU A 16 -6.10 -2.23 14.51
C LEU A 16 -5.46 -3.14 13.46
N CYS A 17 -5.51 -2.72 12.19
CA CYS A 17 -4.86 -3.43 11.11
C CYS A 17 -3.55 -2.70 10.81
N ASP A 18 -2.45 -3.31 11.22
CA ASP A 18 -1.11 -2.81 10.95
C ASP A 18 -0.65 -3.32 9.57
N VAL A 19 -0.45 -2.39 8.63
CA VAL A 19 -0.09 -2.68 7.23
C VAL A 19 1.35 -2.26 6.98
N LEU A 20 2.21 -3.22 6.65
CA LEU A 20 3.60 -2.96 6.33
C LEU A 20 3.81 -2.82 4.81
N PHE A 21 4.25 -1.66 4.35
CA PHE A 21 4.65 -1.42 2.96
C PHE A 21 6.14 -1.69 2.78
N VAL A 22 6.48 -2.64 1.90
CA VAL A 22 7.85 -3.06 1.65
C VAL A 22 8.36 -2.52 0.31
N ASP A 23 9.45 -1.75 0.37
CA ASP A 23 10.20 -1.26 -0.80
C ASP A 23 11.60 -1.89 -0.84
N ARG A 24 12.41 -1.55 -1.85
CA ARG A 24 13.81 -1.95 -1.92
C ARG A 24 14.65 -1.25 -0.86
N THR A 25 14.50 0.08 -0.74
CA THR A 25 15.40 0.93 0.05
C THR A 25 14.71 1.69 1.19
N ASP A 26 13.38 1.61 1.30
CA ASP A 26 12.57 2.43 2.23
C ASP A 26 12.88 3.93 2.15
N THR A 27 12.82 4.50 0.96
CA THR A 27 13.16 5.92 0.77
C THR A 27 12.07 6.72 0.09
N VAL A 28 11.32 6.12 -0.84
CA VAL A 28 10.35 6.87 -1.66
C VAL A 28 9.03 6.11 -1.78
N ARG A 29 9.01 4.94 -2.43
CA ARG A 29 7.74 4.31 -2.83
C ARG A 29 6.92 3.85 -1.63
N ALA A 30 7.53 3.15 -0.67
CA ALA A 30 6.82 2.69 0.54
C ALA A 30 6.31 3.85 1.39
N ARG A 31 7.12 4.88 1.56
CA ARG A 31 6.76 6.09 2.33
C ARG A 31 5.63 6.87 1.68
N LEU A 32 5.66 6.98 0.36
CA LEU A 32 4.58 7.57 -0.42
C LEU A 32 3.30 6.73 -0.32
N ALA A 33 3.41 5.41 -0.42
CA ALA A 33 2.29 4.47 -0.27
C ALA A 33 1.65 4.57 1.11
N ALA A 34 2.45 4.53 2.18
CA ALA A 34 1.99 4.68 3.56
C ALA A 34 1.27 6.01 3.79
N GLY A 35 1.83 7.11 3.30
CA GLY A 35 1.21 8.44 3.40
C GLY A 35 -0.13 8.55 2.66
N LEU A 36 -0.22 8.01 1.44
CA LEU A 36 -1.46 7.99 0.66
C LEU A 36 -2.51 7.07 1.30
N PHE A 37 -2.08 5.93 1.84
CA PHE A 37 -2.92 5.00 2.57
C PHE A 37 -3.51 5.64 3.83
N GLU A 38 -2.69 6.26 4.68
CA GLU A 38 -3.18 6.94 5.88
C GLU A 38 -4.16 8.06 5.51
N ARG A 39 -3.81 8.89 4.52
CA ARG A 39 -4.68 9.97 4.08
C ARG A 39 -6.04 9.46 3.59
N CYS A 40 -6.05 8.35 2.85
CA CYS A 40 -7.28 7.74 2.39
C CYS A 40 -8.07 7.12 3.55
N ALA A 41 -7.42 6.43 4.49
CA ALA A 41 -8.05 5.87 5.68
C ALA A 41 -8.68 6.97 6.57
N GLU A 42 -7.95 8.04 6.84
CA GLU A 42 -8.42 9.20 7.62
C GLU A 42 -9.63 9.86 6.98
N TRP A 43 -9.59 10.10 5.66
CA TRP A 43 -10.70 10.70 4.93
C TRP A 43 -12.01 9.90 5.06
N ASN A 44 -11.90 8.58 5.16
CA ASN A 44 -13.04 7.68 5.29
C ASN A 44 -13.39 7.33 6.75
N GLY A 45 -12.75 7.96 7.74
CA GLY A 45 -13.03 7.74 9.17
C GLY A 45 -12.31 6.55 9.81
N TYR A 46 -11.38 5.91 9.09
CA TYR A 46 -10.64 4.72 9.54
C TYR A 46 -9.20 5.01 9.96
N GLY A 47 -8.80 6.28 10.08
CA GLY A 47 -7.42 6.67 10.42
C GLY A 47 -6.92 6.18 11.79
N ARG A 48 -7.82 5.77 12.69
CA ARG A 48 -7.48 5.17 13.99
C ARG A 48 -7.51 3.63 13.99
N ALA A 49 -7.97 3.03 12.90
CA ALA A 49 -8.11 1.58 12.75
C ALA A 49 -7.07 0.99 11.79
N LEU A 50 -6.58 1.79 10.83
CA LEU A 50 -5.62 1.35 9.81
C LEU A 50 -4.30 2.10 9.99
N TYR A 51 -3.24 1.38 10.32
CA TYR A 51 -1.92 1.98 10.58
C TYR A 51 -0.88 1.50 9.56
N PRO A 52 -0.32 2.41 8.75
CA PRO A 52 0.72 2.04 7.81
C PRO A 52 2.12 2.13 8.41
N TRP A 53 2.94 1.15 8.07
CA TRP A 53 4.36 1.06 8.39
C TRP A 53 5.17 0.89 7.11
N THR A 54 6.48 1.16 7.16
CA THR A 54 7.34 1.10 5.98
C THR A 54 8.67 0.43 6.31
N CYS A 55 9.16 -0.39 5.39
CA CYS A 55 10.48 -1.00 5.50
C CYS A 55 11.09 -1.28 4.12
N GLY A 56 12.36 -1.64 4.12
CA GLY A 56 13.17 -1.86 2.92
C GLY A 56 13.89 -3.21 2.96
N LEU A 57 13.95 -3.94 1.87
CA LEU A 57 14.69 -5.22 1.81
C LEU A 57 16.21 -5.04 1.88
N SER A 58 16.73 -3.90 1.40
CA SER A 58 18.14 -3.72 1.13
C SER A 58 18.63 -2.34 1.61
N VAL A 59 18.22 -1.94 2.82
CA VAL A 59 18.59 -0.66 3.42
C VAL A 59 20.12 -0.56 3.57
N GLY A 60 20.72 0.48 2.99
CA GLY A 60 22.17 0.73 3.07
C GLY A 60 23.07 -0.10 2.14
N SER A 61 22.54 -1.08 1.42
CA SER A 61 23.32 -1.94 0.50
C SER A 61 23.28 -1.49 -0.97
N ALA A 62 22.31 -0.66 -1.34
CA ALA A 62 22.36 0.09 -2.58
C ALA A 62 23.45 1.17 -2.45
N PRO A 63 24.33 1.38 -3.46
CA PRO A 63 25.18 2.56 -3.49
C PRO A 63 24.28 3.78 -3.29
N PRO A 64 24.68 4.82 -2.53
CA PRO A 64 23.82 5.94 -2.22
C PRO A 64 23.47 6.65 -3.52
N ARG A 65 22.38 6.23 -4.16
CA ARG A 65 21.81 6.91 -5.31
C ARG A 65 21.10 8.15 -4.77
N ASP A 66 21.86 9.10 -4.26
CA ASP A 66 21.57 10.54 -4.15
C ASP A 66 20.21 11.01 -3.60
N ILE A 67 19.36 10.16 -3.02
CA ILE A 67 18.09 10.61 -2.39
C ILE A 67 18.39 11.50 -1.17
N HIS A 68 19.58 11.37 -0.58
CA HIS A 68 20.10 12.25 0.47
C HIS A 68 20.73 13.55 -0.05
N SER A 69 20.77 13.79 -1.36
CA SER A 69 21.02 15.16 -1.82
C SER A 69 19.86 16.04 -1.33
N ILE A 70 20.18 17.10 -0.61
CA ILE A 70 19.19 18.02 0.00
C ILE A 70 18.14 18.47 -1.03
N SER A 71 18.55 18.62 -2.29
CA SER A 71 17.70 18.98 -3.42
C SER A 71 16.62 17.94 -3.74
N LYS A 72 16.95 16.62 -3.73
CA LYS A 72 15.97 15.56 -3.98
C LYS A 72 14.99 15.43 -2.82
N LEU A 73 15.47 15.54 -1.58
CA LEU A 73 14.60 15.54 -0.40
C LEU A 73 13.64 16.74 -0.43
N THR A 74 14.11 17.93 -0.79
CA THR A 74 13.26 19.13 -0.90
C THR A 74 12.19 18.98 -1.98
N ALA A 75 12.56 18.46 -3.16
CA ALA A 75 11.60 18.21 -4.24
C ALA A 75 10.54 17.17 -3.84
N LEU A 76 10.96 16.12 -3.13
CA LEU A 76 10.08 15.07 -2.62
C LEU A 76 9.16 15.59 -1.50
N MET A 77 9.65 16.42 -0.58
CA MET A 77 8.82 17.08 0.43
C MET A 77 7.81 18.04 -0.21
N ALA A 78 8.20 18.79 -1.24
CA ALA A 78 7.26 19.64 -1.99
C ALA A 78 6.20 18.81 -2.73
N GLY A 79 6.57 17.65 -3.27
CA GLY A 79 5.62 16.70 -3.86
C GLY A 79 4.66 16.11 -2.83
N ALA A 80 5.18 15.72 -1.67
CA ALA A 80 4.40 15.20 -0.55
C ALA A 80 3.42 16.22 0.03
N ASP A 81 3.84 17.48 0.18
CA ASP A 81 3.00 18.58 0.68
C ASP A 81 1.81 18.85 -0.25
N ARG A 82 2.04 18.81 -1.58
CA ARG A 82 0.95 18.87 -2.57
C ARG A 82 -0.03 17.72 -2.41
N LEU A 83 0.44 16.56 -1.97
CA LEU A 83 -0.38 15.38 -1.68
C LEU A 83 -0.87 15.35 -0.22
N ALA A 84 -0.69 16.43 0.54
CA ALA A 84 -0.98 16.54 1.97
C ALA A 84 -0.51 15.32 2.78
N ILE A 85 0.63 14.74 2.40
CA ILE A 85 1.26 13.64 3.10
C ILE A 85 2.12 14.22 4.21
N LEU A 86 2.01 13.63 5.39
CA LEU A 86 2.72 14.12 6.56
C LEU A 86 4.24 13.93 6.37
N PRO A 87 5.06 14.98 6.60
CA PRO A 87 6.50 14.93 6.43
C PRO A 87 7.20 13.80 7.20
N ARG A 88 6.60 13.33 8.30
CA ARG A 88 7.13 12.28 9.16
C ARG A 88 7.50 10.99 8.42
N TYR A 89 6.76 10.65 7.36
CA TYR A 89 7.04 9.47 6.54
C TYR A 89 8.39 9.55 5.85
N PHE A 90 8.81 10.76 5.46
CA PHE A 90 10.06 10.98 4.74
C PHE A 90 11.23 11.30 5.66
N THR A 91 10.98 11.73 6.89
CA THR A 91 12.03 12.02 7.88
C THR A 91 12.37 10.84 8.79
N ARG A 92 11.55 9.77 8.80
CA ARG A 92 11.84 8.55 9.57
C ARG A 92 13.16 7.91 9.09
N PRO A 93 13.99 7.34 9.98
CA PRO A 93 15.10 6.48 9.57
C PRO A 93 14.61 5.33 8.70
N ALA A 94 15.43 4.90 7.72
CA ALA A 94 15.08 3.75 6.91
C ALA A 94 15.20 2.46 7.73
N GLU A 95 14.18 1.61 7.68
CA GLU A 95 14.12 0.35 8.44
C GLU A 95 14.27 -0.85 7.52
N CYS A 96 15.07 -1.82 7.95
CA CYS A 96 15.27 -3.05 7.20
C CYS A 96 14.15 -4.03 7.51
N PHE A 97 13.65 -4.72 6.49
CA PHE A 97 12.69 -5.80 6.66
C PHE A 97 13.35 -7.01 7.34
N GLU A 98 12.70 -7.53 8.38
CA GLU A 98 13.08 -8.77 9.06
C GLU A 98 11.90 -9.75 9.00
N LEU A 99 12.15 -11.07 9.00
CA LEU A 99 11.06 -12.05 8.96
C LEU A 99 10.16 -11.96 10.21
N GLU A 100 10.71 -11.55 11.35
CA GLU A 100 9.96 -11.26 12.58
C GLU A 100 8.90 -10.16 12.40
N ASP A 101 9.04 -9.29 11.40
CA ASP A 101 8.04 -8.28 11.10
C ASP A 101 6.71 -8.91 10.65
N LEU A 102 6.74 -10.12 10.07
CA LEU A 102 5.52 -10.85 9.73
C LEU A 102 4.71 -11.25 10.97
N ASP A 103 5.31 -11.34 12.15
CA ASP A 103 4.58 -11.54 13.41
C ASP A 103 3.96 -10.24 13.93
N ARG A 104 4.62 -9.11 13.66
CA ARG A 104 4.23 -7.78 14.15
C ARG A 104 3.09 -7.17 13.35
N TYR A 105 3.11 -7.30 12.02
CA TYR A 105 2.18 -6.59 11.11
C TYR A 105 1.16 -7.52 10.49
N ASP A 106 -0.13 -7.20 10.55
CA ASP A 106 -1.22 -8.06 10.05
C ASP A 106 -1.14 -8.36 8.54
N LEU A 107 -0.63 -7.40 7.76
CA LEU A 107 -0.47 -7.52 6.31
C LEU A 107 0.87 -6.92 5.86
N ALA A 108 1.64 -7.68 5.08
CA ALA A 108 2.84 -7.21 4.40
C ALA A 108 2.56 -7.01 2.90
N VAL A 109 2.79 -5.80 2.43
CA VAL A 109 2.43 -5.34 1.09
C VAL A 109 3.70 -4.96 0.33
N ALA A 110 4.06 -5.78 -0.66
CA ALA A 110 5.14 -5.50 -1.59
C ALA A 110 4.71 -4.52 -2.68
N LEU A 111 5.63 -3.63 -3.10
CA LEU A 111 5.36 -2.64 -4.15
C LEU A 111 5.71 -3.11 -5.56
N ASP A 112 6.53 -4.15 -5.67
CA ASP A 112 6.86 -4.82 -6.93
C ASP A 112 6.95 -6.35 -6.73
N SER A 113 6.78 -7.08 -7.83
CA SER A 113 6.82 -8.54 -7.86
C SER A 113 8.18 -9.09 -7.43
N GLY A 114 9.28 -8.38 -7.73
CA GLY A 114 10.62 -8.77 -7.27
C GLY A 114 10.74 -8.80 -5.75
N ILE A 115 10.24 -7.76 -5.07
CA ILE A 115 10.19 -7.69 -3.60
C ILE A 115 9.28 -8.80 -3.06
N LEU A 116 8.12 -9.02 -3.67
CA LEU A 116 7.21 -10.08 -3.26
C LEU A 116 7.88 -11.46 -3.32
N ASP A 117 8.54 -11.77 -4.44
CA ASP A 117 9.19 -13.05 -4.65
C ASP A 117 10.39 -13.24 -3.71
N GLU A 118 11.12 -12.18 -3.39
CA GLU A 118 12.20 -12.23 -2.39
C GLU A 118 11.68 -12.52 -0.98
N ILE A 119 10.62 -11.83 -0.54
CA ILE A 119 10.00 -12.08 0.78
C ILE A 119 9.45 -13.51 0.83
N ARG A 120 8.74 -13.95 -0.22
CA ARG A 120 8.21 -15.32 -0.30
C ARG A 120 9.32 -16.36 -0.28
N SER A 121 10.41 -16.11 -1.00
CA SER A 121 11.59 -16.99 -1.00
C SER A 121 12.21 -17.09 0.40
N ALA A 122 12.30 -15.98 1.13
CA ALA A 122 12.78 -15.97 2.51
C ALA A 122 11.86 -16.77 3.45
N VAL A 123 10.54 -16.61 3.35
CA VAL A 123 9.56 -17.40 4.11
C VAL A 123 9.66 -18.90 3.77
N MET A 124 9.82 -19.24 2.49
CA MET A 124 9.95 -20.63 2.04
C MET A 124 11.27 -21.28 2.48
N ALA A 125 12.31 -20.49 2.73
CA ALA A 125 13.60 -20.96 3.20
C ALA A 125 13.62 -21.17 4.71
N GLU A 126 12.98 -20.30 5.48
CA GLU A 126 12.92 -20.36 6.94
C GLU A 126 11.90 -21.41 7.42
N TYR A 127 10.72 -21.45 6.82
CA TYR A 127 9.62 -22.32 7.26
C TYR A 127 9.45 -23.55 6.35
N PRO A 128 9.43 -24.77 6.91
CA PRO A 128 9.15 -25.97 6.13
C PRO A 128 7.71 -25.97 5.60
N PRO A 129 7.40 -26.76 4.56
CA PRO A 129 6.03 -26.92 4.07
C PRO A 129 5.08 -27.35 5.19
N GLY A 130 4.08 -26.53 5.48
CA GLY A 130 3.17 -26.71 6.61
C GLY A 130 2.26 -25.49 6.81
N ALA A 131 1.39 -25.58 7.82
CA ALA A 131 0.39 -24.55 8.10
C ALA A 131 1.02 -23.17 8.37
N ASP A 132 2.17 -23.11 9.07
CA ASP A 132 2.84 -21.85 9.40
C ASP A 132 3.38 -21.15 8.14
N ARG A 133 3.95 -21.92 7.22
CA ARG A 133 4.41 -21.38 5.93
C ARG A 133 3.25 -20.83 5.12
N ASP A 134 2.14 -21.57 5.04
CA ASP A 134 0.96 -21.12 4.31
C ASP A 134 0.34 -19.87 4.97
N TYR A 135 0.37 -19.79 6.30
CA TYR A 135 -0.06 -18.63 7.07
C TYR A 135 0.74 -17.38 6.72
N TYR A 136 2.08 -17.43 6.77
CA TYR A 136 2.92 -16.28 6.41
C TYR A 136 2.82 -15.92 4.92
N LEU A 137 2.77 -16.91 4.02
CA LEU A 137 2.65 -16.65 2.58
C LEU A 137 1.34 -15.95 2.21
N GLN A 138 0.25 -16.23 2.94
CA GLN A 138 -1.03 -15.55 2.75
C GLN A 138 -1.01 -14.09 3.21
N ARG A 139 -0.12 -13.74 4.14
CA ARG A 139 0.03 -12.37 4.67
C ARG A 139 0.89 -11.47 3.81
N VAL A 140 1.56 -12.02 2.80
CA VAL A 140 2.41 -11.26 1.87
C VAL A 140 1.73 -11.15 0.50
N CYS A 141 1.43 -9.92 0.09
CA CYS A 141 0.72 -9.62 -1.15
C CYS A 141 1.36 -8.46 -1.92
N LEU A 142 0.98 -8.31 -3.19
CA LEU A 142 1.37 -7.16 -4.01
C LEU A 142 0.35 -6.04 -3.81
N LEU A 143 0.79 -4.79 -3.69
CA LEU A 143 -0.11 -3.64 -3.54
C LEU A 143 -1.09 -3.53 -4.71
N THR A 144 -0.62 -3.79 -5.93
CA THR A 144 -1.43 -3.68 -7.15
C THR A 144 -2.44 -4.82 -7.28
N THR A 145 -2.37 -5.87 -6.47
CA THR A 145 -3.44 -6.88 -6.36
C THR A 145 -4.77 -6.24 -5.99
N PHE A 146 -4.75 -5.14 -5.23
CA PHE A 146 -5.96 -4.44 -4.82
C PHE A 146 -6.46 -3.44 -5.86
N SER A 147 -5.69 -3.07 -6.89
CA SER A 147 -6.07 -2.01 -7.86
C SER A 147 -7.42 -2.23 -8.56
N HIS A 148 -7.89 -3.48 -8.60
CA HIS A 148 -9.15 -3.89 -9.22
C HIS A 148 -10.26 -4.25 -8.21
N TYR A 149 -10.08 -3.96 -6.92
CA TYR A 149 -11.05 -4.37 -5.91
C TYR A 149 -12.39 -3.61 -6.01
N GLU A 150 -13.49 -4.37 -6.01
CA GLU A 150 -14.88 -3.89 -5.87
C GLU A 150 -15.58 -4.63 -4.70
N SER A 151 -16.44 -3.92 -3.98
CA SER A 151 -17.17 -4.40 -2.79
C SER A 151 -18.03 -5.66 -2.99
N ASP A 152 -18.56 -5.89 -4.20
CA ASP A 152 -19.40 -7.07 -4.48
C ASP A 152 -18.55 -8.34 -4.69
N ALA A 153 -17.26 -8.21 -5.01
CA ALA A 153 -16.31 -9.31 -5.14
C ALA A 153 -15.64 -9.60 -3.78
N ARG A 154 -16.37 -10.24 -2.86
CA ARG A 154 -15.89 -10.66 -1.50
C ARG A 154 -14.70 -11.65 -1.49
N VAL A 155 -14.08 -11.90 -2.64
CA VAL A 155 -13.01 -12.86 -2.89
C VAL A 155 -11.92 -12.19 -3.72
N CYS A 156 -11.00 -11.48 -3.07
CA CYS A 156 -9.71 -11.14 -3.65
C CYS A 156 -8.76 -12.29 -3.27
N LEU A 157 -8.83 -13.41 -4.00
CA LEU A 157 -7.84 -14.48 -3.85
C LEU A 157 -6.57 -14.04 -4.59
N LEU A 158 -5.44 -14.19 -3.90
CA LEU A 158 -4.04 -13.93 -4.30
C LEU A 158 -3.58 -14.54 -5.64
N THR A 159 -4.46 -15.17 -6.41
CA THR A 159 -4.13 -15.98 -7.59
C THR A 159 -5.03 -15.73 -8.80
N THR A 160 -5.90 -14.73 -8.78
CA THR A 160 -6.72 -14.42 -9.97
C THR A 160 -6.75 -12.92 -10.21
N PHE A 161 -5.91 -12.48 -11.14
CA PHE A 161 -6.06 -11.19 -11.82
C PHE A 161 -7.39 -11.20 -12.57
N SER A 162 -8.48 -10.89 -11.87
CA SER A 162 -9.81 -10.85 -12.42
C SER A 162 -9.95 -9.60 -13.29
N HIS A 163 -9.68 -9.82 -14.58
CA HIS A 163 -10.10 -9.10 -15.77
C HIS A 163 -10.86 -7.78 -15.57
N TYR A 164 -10.24 -6.68 -16.04
CA TYR A 164 -10.87 -5.46 -16.58
C TYR A 164 -12.19 -5.01 -15.94
N GLU A 165 -12.17 -4.67 -14.65
CA GLU A 165 -13.27 -3.90 -14.07
C GLU A 165 -13.45 -2.58 -14.82
N SER A 166 -14.68 -2.17 -15.09
CA SER A 166 -14.92 -0.92 -15.84
C SER A 166 -14.59 0.30 -14.99
N ASP A 167 -14.12 1.39 -15.60
CA ASP A 167 -13.82 2.64 -14.88
C ASP A 167 -15.06 3.20 -14.15
N ALA A 168 -16.25 2.94 -14.68
CA ALA A 168 -17.53 3.29 -14.06
C ALA A 168 -17.78 2.54 -12.73
N VAL A 169 -17.27 1.32 -12.59
CA VAL A 169 -17.41 0.50 -11.38
C VAL A 169 -16.45 1.01 -10.30
N LEU A 170 -15.17 1.18 -10.64
CA LEU A 170 -14.18 1.68 -9.69
C LEU A 170 -14.52 3.07 -9.15
N THR A 171 -15.07 3.94 -10.01
CA THR A 171 -15.50 5.29 -9.63
C THR A 171 -16.75 5.34 -8.76
N ARG A 172 -17.62 4.32 -8.82
CA ARG A 172 -18.85 4.26 -8.04
C ARG A 172 -18.73 3.45 -6.75
N ARG A 173 -17.93 2.37 -6.76
CA ARG A 173 -17.91 1.34 -5.71
C ARG A 173 -16.53 0.83 -5.32
N GLY A 174 -15.49 1.10 -6.12
CA GLY A 174 -14.11 0.67 -5.83
C GLY A 174 -13.32 1.71 -5.05
N GLY A 175 -11.99 1.55 -5.02
CA GLY A 175 -11.08 2.46 -4.30
C GLY A 175 -11.15 3.92 -4.74
N PHE A 176 -11.48 4.19 -6.01
CA PHE A 176 -11.60 5.56 -6.51
C PHE A 176 -12.74 6.34 -5.82
N ALA A 177 -13.82 5.67 -5.43
CA ALA A 177 -14.95 6.29 -4.74
C ALA A 177 -14.58 6.82 -3.34
N LEU A 178 -13.53 6.27 -2.73
CA LEU A 178 -13.04 6.65 -1.40
C LEU A 178 -12.07 7.83 -1.41
N LEU A 179 -11.69 8.33 -2.58
CA LEU A 179 -10.64 9.33 -2.69
C LEU A 179 -11.15 10.76 -2.40
N PRO A 180 -10.37 11.58 -1.68
CA PRO A 180 -10.57 13.02 -1.63
C PRO A 180 -10.66 13.65 -3.03
N ALA A 181 -11.36 14.78 -3.16
CA ALA A 181 -11.53 15.51 -4.43
C ALA A 181 -10.18 15.84 -5.11
N GLN A 182 -9.14 16.14 -4.33
CA GLN A 182 -7.80 16.42 -4.83
C GLN A 182 -7.15 15.18 -5.48
N LEU A 183 -7.18 14.03 -4.80
CA LEU A 183 -6.56 12.79 -5.28
C LEU A 183 -7.34 12.17 -6.45
N SER A 184 -8.67 12.26 -6.41
CA SER A 184 -9.51 11.85 -7.55
C SER A 184 -9.31 12.75 -8.78
N GLY A 185 -9.03 14.04 -8.58
CA GLY A 185 -8.61 14.95 -9.64
C GLY A 185 -7.30 14.52 -10.29
N LEU A 186 -6.27 14.21 -9.49
CA LEU A 186 -4.97 13.73 -9.98
C LEU A 186 -5.10 12.46 -10.84
N LEU A 187 -5.91 11.50 -10.41
CA LEU A 187 -6.14 10.27 -11.19
C LEU A 187 -6.93 10.50 -12.49
N LYS A 188 -7.77 11.54 -12.56
CA LYS A 188 -8.53 11.89 -13.76
C LYS A 188 -7.69 12.65 -14.78
N THR A 189 -6.76 13.49 -14.33
CA THR A 189 -6.02 14.41 -15.21
C THR A 189 -4.54 14.06 -15.38
N GLY A 190 -3.96 13.21 -14.54
CA GLY A 190 -2.53 12.90 -14.52
C GLY A 190 -2.15 11.63 -15.28
N ALA A 191 -0.93 11.60 -15.82
CA ALA A 191 -0.19 10.41 -16.28
C ALA A 191 -0.97 9.33 -17.06
N GLY A 192 -1.88 9.72 -17.95
CA GLY A 192 -2.67 8.78 -18.78
C GLY A 192 -3.98 8.28 -18.13
N GLY A 193 -4.34 8.83 -16.97
CA GLY A 193 -5.64 8.64 -16.32
C GLY A 193 -5.77 7.32 -15.55
N LEU A 194 -7.01 7.01 -15.16
CA LEU A 194 -7.37 5.82 -14.39
C LEU A 194 -6.95 4.52 -15.12
N GLN A 195 -7.12 4.46 -16.44
CA GLN A 195 -6.77 3.30 -17.25
C GLN A 195 -5.26 2.99 -17.19
N ALA A 196 -4.40 4.02 -17.30
CA ALA A 196 -2.96 3.84 -17.20
C ALA A 196 -2.54 3.35 -15.81
N SER A 197 -3.16 3.91 -14.77
CA SER A 197 -2.88 3.52 -13.37
C SER A 197 -3.27 2.06 -13.07
N LYS A 198 -4.35 1.57 -13.69
CA LYS A 198 -4.82 0.17 -13.57
C LYS A 198 -3.91 -0.84 -14.26
N ALA A 199 -3.21 -0.44 -15.31
CA ALA A 199 -2.33 -1.34 -16.05
C ALA A 199 -0.99 -1.61 -15.34
N ILE A 200 -0.70 -0.89 -14.26
CA ILE A 200 0.55 -1.00 -13.51
C ILE A 200 0.47 -2.20 -12.57
N ILE A 201 1.36 -3.17 -12.81
CA ILE A 201 1.55 -4.34 -11.96
C ILE A 201 2.70 -4.08 -10.98
N ASP A 202 3.86 -3.67 -11.49
CA ASP A 202 5.02 -3.30 -10.68
C ASP A 202 5.12 -1.77 -10.60
N ILE A 203 5.05 -1.22 -9.40
CA ILE A 203 5.12 0.24 -9.22
C ILE A 203 6.57 0.68 -9.50
N PRO A 204 6.82 1.50 -10.54
CA PRO A 204 8.19 1.84 -10.92
C PRO A 204 8.86 2.72 -9.84
N THR A 205 10.19 2.65 -9.76
CA THR A 205 10.96 3.63 -8.98
C THR A 205 11.17 4.88 -9.83
N PRO A 206 10.68 6.06 -9.41
CA PRO A 206 10.85 7.27 -10.20
C PRO A 206 12.31 7.72 -10.21
N ASP A 207 12.87 7.96 -11.41
CA ASP A 207 14.14 8.66 -11.54
C ASP A 207 13.90 10.17 -11.60
N LEU A 208 13.90 10.80 -10.43
CA LEU A 208 13.72 12.25 -10.30
C LEU A 208 14.86 13.08 -10.91
N SER A 209 15.99 12.45 -11.28
CA SER A 209 17.10 13.10 -11.99
C SER A 209 16.93 13.11 -13.50
N ALA A 210 16.03 12.29 -14.05
CA ALA A 210 15.82 12.19 -15.48
C ALA A 210 15.03 13.41 -16.03
N PRO A 211 15.20 13.77 -17.31
CA PRO A 211 14.45 14.86 -17.95
C PRO A 211 12.92 14.70 -17.88
N ASP A 212 12.44 13.46 -17.82
CA ASP A 212 11.04 13.06 -17.69
C ASP A 212 10.65 12.68 -16.25
N GLY A 213 11.51 12.97 -15.26
CA GLY A 213 11.32 12.56 -13.86
C GLY A 213 10.02 13.06 -13.23
N ALA A 214 9.52 14.23 -13.64
CA ALA A 214 8.22 14.74 -13.19
C ALA A 214 7.04 13.86 -13.68
N THR A 215 7.08 13.42 -14.94
CA THR A 215 6.07 12.52 -15.52
C THR A 215 6.14 11.15 -14.86
N GLN A 216 7.34 10.64 -14.61
CA GLN A 216 7.53 9.39 -13.87
C GLN A 216 6.97 9.50 -12.44
N TRP A 217 7.21 10.61 -11.75
CA TRP A 217 6.65 10.88 -10.42
C TRP A 217 5.12 10.88 -10.44
N GLU A 218 4.49 11.59 -11.39
CA GLU A 218 3.04 11.63 -11.52
C GLU A 218 2.45 10.23 -11.78
N ALA A 219 3.09 9.42 -12.62
CA ALA A 219 2.66 8.04 -12.88
C ALA A 219 2.73 7.17 -11.62
N VAL A 220 3.81 7.29 -10.83
CA VAL A 220 3.99 6.57 -9.55
C VAL A 220 2.94 6.99 -8.54
N VAL A 221 2.71 8.29 -8.38
CA VAL A 221 1.68 8.84 -7.49
C VAL A 221 0.30 8.33 -7.88
N ALA A 222 -0.03 8.33 -9.18
CA ALA A 222 -1.31 7.85 -9.68
C ALA A 222 -1.51 6.35 -9.38
N ALA A 223 -0.51 5.51 -9.69
CA ALA A 223 -0.54 4.09 -9.38
C ALA A 223 -0.78 3.84 -7.89
N LEU A 224 0.03 4.47 -7.04
CA LEU A 224 -0.05 4.32 -5.59
C LEU A 224 -1.38 4.83 -5.04
N THR A 225 -1.89 5.95 -5.54
CA THR A 225 -3.17 6.51 -5.09
C THR A 225 -4.31 5.54 -5.34
N LEU A 226 -4.36 4.94 -6.54
CA LEU A 226 -5.38 3.95 -6.86
C LEU A 226 -5.23 2.70 -5.99
N SER A 227 -4.04 2.11 -5.94
CA SER A 227 -3.84 0.84 -5.24
C SER A 227 -4.03 0.96 -3.73
N THR A 228 -3.54 2.04 -3.11
CA THR A 228 -3.74 2.28 -1.66
C THR A 228 -5.19 2.55 -1.32
N ALA A 229 -5.93 3.31 -2.14
CA ALA A 229 -7.35 3.53 -1.92
C ALA A 229 -8.18 2.26 -2.08
N SER A 230 -7.84 1.41 -3.04
CA SER A 230 -8.49 0.12 -3.19
C SER A 230 -8.14 -0.85 -2.06
N LEU A 231 -6.91 -0.81 -1.53
CA LEU A 231 -6.55 -1.55 -0.32
C LEU A 231 -7.35 -1.06 0.90
N VAL A 232 -7.49 0.25 1.09
CA VAL A 232 -8.36 0.81 2.14
C VAL A 232 -9.80 0.32 1.97
N LYS A 233 -10.35 0.34 0.75
CA LYS A 233 -11.69 -0.20 0.48
C LYS A 233 -11.81 -1.68 0.84
N TYR A 234 -10.82 -2.48 0.47
CA TYR A 234 -10.75 -3.89 0.83
C TYR A 234 -10.78 -4.10 2.34
N LEU A 235 -9.95 -3.37 3.08
CA LEU A 235 -9.86 -3.49 4.53
C LEU A 235 -11.14 -3.04 5.23
N ILE A 236 -11.79 -1.98 4.72
CA ILE A 236 -13.10 -1.51 5.19
C ILE A 236 -14.19 -2.56 4.96
N ASP A 237 -14.26 -3.15 3.77
CA ASP A 237 -15.29 -4.13 3.43
C ASP A 237 -15.08 -5.48 4.12
N ALA A 238 -13.83 -5.81 4.39
CA ALA A 238 -13.48 -6.99 5.14
C ALA A 238 -13.73 -6.78 6.65
N TYR A 239 -13.81 -5.53 7.12
CA TYR A 239 -14.05 -5.19 8.53
C TYR A 239 -15.36 -5.83 9.05
N PRO A 240 -15.33 -6.63 10.12
CA PRO A 240 -16.51 -7.38 10.57
C PRO A 240 -17.66 -6.47 11.02
N GLU A 241 -18.89 -6.79 10.59
CA GLU A 241 -20.13 -6.05 10.94
C GLU A 241 -20.41 -5.99 12.47
N ASN A 242 -19.85 -6.92 13.25
CA ASN A 242 -20.10 -7.07 14.70
C ASN A 242 -19.04 -6.40 15.59
N MET A 243 -18.13 -5.61 15.01
CA MET A 243 -17.22 -4.78 15.80
C MET A 243 -18.01 -3.60 16.39
N PRO A 244 -17.73 -3.17 17.63
CA PRO A 244 -18.37 -1.98 18.17
C PRO A 244 -18.15 -0.85 17.17
N HIS A 245 -19.24 -0.34 16.61
CA HIS A 245 -19.20 0.88 15.80
C HIS A 245 -18.53 1.92 16.68
N TYR A 246 -17.36 2.39 16.26
CA TYR A 246 -16.80 3.58 16.85
C TYR A 246 -17.76 4.71 16.45
N ASP A 247 -18.71 5.01 17.33
CA ASP A 247 -19.58 6.17 17.22
C ASP A 247 -18.70 7.40 17.51
N PRO A 248 -18.53 8.34 16.57
CA PRO A 248 -17.70 9.52 16.76
C PRO A 248 -18.44 10.55 17.62
N VAL A 249 -18.89 10.16 18.81
CA VAL A 249 -19.50 11.04 19.79
C VAL A 249 -18.84 10.82 21.14
N ASP A 250 -17.76 11.57 21.36
CA ASP A 250 -17.52 12.40 22.55
C ASP A 250 -16.33 13.35 22.31
#